data_AF-A0A077R3W0-F1
#
_entry.id   AF-A0A077R3W0-F1
#
_cell.length_a   1.000
_cell.length_b   1.000
_cell.length_c   1.000
_cell.angle_alpha   90.00
_cell.angle_beta   90.00
_cell.angle_gamma   90.00
#
_symmetry.space_group_name_H-M   'P 1'
#
loop_
_entity.id
_entity.type
_entity.pdbx_description
1 polymer ?
#
loop_
_entity_poly.entity_id
_entity_poly.type
_entity_poly.pdbx_seq_one_letter_code
_entity_poly.pdbx_strand_id
1 'polypeptide(L)'
;MALSIFVPIGYVATLVVSMLVFSRIYRRRSALKLAKSYQPWFQEGHEARDIYQTLVAADPPASEVVLKAALLNRAMTDVRRIMRMRDDKQALGTLLQKGSIGDETMARFTLAEKELEAEILDVVSEANTFREGWGQLIFPTASEMVAHLKHKEIYYEIQRQRAVEVKKLEDEGRPVPKSTVELPPLVTPPGTKIEIQGGAQGGPAGGMQQGAMVANGGQAPNGPGIQLPMTGSGEDARVMLPNGQQIHPAQLAALMQGPLPPNLPPQQAALLMQARAQLQALQEQATAQQAQQQQQQEEKPSVGASVAGYEKKKKDAAASSAAKVATVEDDEDA
;
A
#
# COMPACT_ATOMS: atom_id res chain seq x y z
N MET A 1 67.94 -14.56 14.77
CA MET A 1 67.11 -15.09 13.66
C MET A 1 65.87 -14.21 13.54
N ALA A 2 65.90 -13.18 12.69
CA ALA A 2 64.74 -12.30 12.51
C ALA A 2 63.72 -13.00 11.62
N LEU A 3 62.54 -13.31 12.17
CA LEU A 3 61.42 -13.83 11.38
C LEU A 3 60.94 -12.71 10.44
N SER A 4 61.03 -12.97 9.15
CA SER A 4 60.63 -12.06 8.08
C SER A 4 59.19 -11.57 8.27
N ILE A 5 58.96 -10.25 8.17
CA ILE A 5 57.64 -9.62 8.27
C ILE A 5 56.64 -10.15 7.22
N PHE A 6 57.13 -10.77 6.15
CA PHE A 6 56.30 -11.41 5.15
C PHE A 6 55.60 -12.67 5.66
N VAL A 7 56.13 -13.34 6.69
CA VAL A 7 55.54 -14.55 7.28
C VAL A 7 54.17 -14.25 7.94
N PRO A 8 54.03 -13.28 8.87
CA PRO A 8 52.73 -12.95 9.44
C PRO A 8 51.76 -12.36 8.41
N ILE A 9 52.25 -11.59 7.42
CA ILE A 9 51.40 -11.07 6.34
C ILE A 9 50.85 -12.21 5.48
N GLY A 10 51.69 -13.17 5.11
CA GLY A 10 51.29 -14.35 4.34
C GLY A 10 50.26 -15.22 5.06
N TYR A 11 50.39 -15.36 6.39
CA TYR A 11 49.42 -16.05 7.24
C TYR A 11 48.05 -15.35 7.22
N VAL A 12 48.02 -14.03 7.41
CA VAL A 12 46.75 -13.27 7.35
C VAL A 12 46.14 -13.33 5.96
N ALA A 13 46.95 -13.17 4.90
CA ALA A 13 46.46 -13.24 3.52
C ALA A 13 45.83 -14.61 3.20
N THR A 14 46.44 -15.71 3.63
CA THR A 14 45.90 -17.06 3.44
C THR A 14 44.62 -17.29 4.25
N LEU A 15 44.52 -16.77 5.48
CA LEU A 15 43.27 -16.76 6.25
C LEU A 15 42.16 -15.97 5.54
N VAL A 16 42.46 -14.78 5.03
CA VAL A 16 41.47 -13.95 4.33
C VAL A 16 41.01 -14.64 3.04
N VAL A 17 41.93 -15.17 2.23
CA VAL A 17 41.58 -15.88 1.00
C VAL A 17 40.73 -17.12 1.29
N SER A 18 41.13 -17.95 2.26
CA SER A 18 40.35 -19.13 2.64
C SER A 18 38.96 -18.76 3.19
N MET A 19 38.86 -17.71 4.00
CA MET A 19 37.58 -17.18 4.50
C MET A 19 36.69 -16.66 3.38
N LEU A 20 37.23 -15.92 2.41
CA LEU A 20 36.46 -15.42 1.26
C LEU A 20 35.96 -16.55 0.36
N VAL A 21 36.82 -17.55 0.08
CA VAL A 21 36.43 -18.73 -0.71
C VAL A 21 35.34 -19.51 0.03
N PHE A 22 35.50 -19.75 1.33
CA PHE A 22 34.50 -20.43 2.14
C PHE A 22 33.18 -19.65 2.20
N SER A 23 33.23 -18.35 2.46
CA SER A 23 32.04 -17.47 2.51
C SER A 23 31.29 -17.47 1.18
N ARG A 24 32.01 -17.42 0.04
CA ARG A 24 31.41 -17.47 -1.29
C ARG A 24 30.76 -18.83 -1.57
N ILE A 25 31.41 -19.94 -1.24
CA ILE A 25 30.86 -21.29 -1.43
C ILE A 25 29.66 -21.53 -0.51
N TYR A 26 29.75 -21.13 0.76
CA TYR A 26 28.68 -21.27 1.73
C TYR A 26 27.46 -20.45 1.32
N ARG A 27 27.62 -19.15 1.00
CA ARG A 27 26.52 -18.31 0.53
C ARG A 27 25.87 -18.86 -0.74
N ARG A 28 26.67 -19.33 -1.71
CA ARG A 28 26.14 -19.95 -2.94
C ARG A 28 25.36 -21.22 -2.63
N ARG A 29 25.86 -22.09 -1.74
CA ARG A 29 25.15 -23.32 -1.33
C ARG A 29 23.87 -23.01 -0.54
N SER A 30 23.90 -22.04 0.36
CA SER A 30 22.73 -21.63 1.13
C SER A 30 21.64 -21.04 0.22
N ALA A 31 22.01 -20.20 -0.76
CA ALA A 31 21.07 -19.70 -1.77
C ALA A 31 20.48 -20.83 -2.63
N LEU A 32 21.29 -21.82 -3.03
CA LEU A 32 20.79 -22.98 -3.79
C LEU A 32 19.86 -23.88 -2.97
N LYS A 33 20.11 -24.01 -1.65
CA LYS A 33 19.20 -24.76 -0.76
C LYS A 33 17.85 -24.07 -0.66
N LEU A 34 17.85 -22.75 -0.47
CA LEU A 34 16.63 -21.94 -0.44
C LEU A 34 15.87 -22.00 -1.77
N ALA A 35 16.59 -21.96 -2.90
CA ALA A 35 15.97 -22.09 -4.23
C ALA A 35 15.37 -23.49 -4.46
N LYS A 36 15.97 -24.55 -3.93
CA LYS A 36 15.42 -25.92 -4.03
C LYS A 36 14.22 -26.14 -3.11
N SER A 37 14.17 -25.44 -1.97
CA SER A 37 13.04 -25.46 -1.05
C SER A 37 11.97 -24.43 -1.40
N TYR A 38 12.13 -23.71 -2.52
CA TYR A 38 11.17 -22.72 -2.98
C TYR A 38 9.86 -23.41 -3.35
N GLN A 39 8.81 -23.04 -2.62
CA GLN A 39 7.43 -23.31 -2.92
C GLN A 39 6.73 -21.95 -2.92
N PRO A 40 5.99 -21.58 -3.99
CA PRO A 40 5.23 -20.35 -4.01
C PRO A 40 4.29 -20.27 -2.81
N TRP A 41 4.26 -19.12 -2.12
CA TRP A 41 3.38 -18.94 -0.96
C TRP A 41 1.90 -19.04 -1.36
N PHE A 42 1.57 -18.52 -2.54
CA PHE A 42 0.26 -18.65 -3.16
C PHE A 42 0.28 -19.77 -4.20
N GLN A 43 -0.32 -20.92 -3.85
CA GLN A 43 -0.35 -22.10 -4.73
C GLN A 43 -1.25 -21.94 -5.95
N GLU A 44 -2.22 -21.02 -5.86
CA GLU A 44 -3.23 -20.75 -6.90
C GLU A 44 -2.64 -20.10 -8.16
N GLY A 45 -1.34 -19.78 -8.20
CA GLY A 45 -0.71 -19.06 -9.31
C GLY A 45 -1.25 -17.63 -9.44
N HIS A 46 -0.81 -16.85 -10.43
CA HIS A 46 -1.30 -15.48 -10.65
C HIS A 46 -2.14 -15.37 -11.93
N GLU A 47 -3.31 -16.02 -11.94
CA GLU A 47 -4.21 -16.06 -13.12
C GLU A 47 -4.47 -14.68 -13.75
N ALA A 48 -4.73 -13.64 -12.95
CA ALA A 48 -5.08 -12.31 -13.45
C ALA A 48 -3.91 -11.63 -14.20
N ARG A 49 -2.67 -11.96 -13.81
CA ARG A 49 -1.44 -11.49 -14.46
C ARG A 49 -1.22 -12.25 -15.74
N ASP A 50 -1.40 -13.56 -15.72
CA ASP A 50 -1.23 -14.42 -16.89
C ASP A 50 -2.27 -14.07 -17.98
N ILE A 51 -3.52 -13.80 -17.59
CA ILE A 51 -4.56 -13.29 -18.48
C ILE A 51 -4.14 -11.95 -19.09
N TYR A 52 -3.68 -11.01 -18.27
CA TYR A 52 -3.22 -9.71 -18.76
C TYR A 52 -2.04 -9.83 -19.74
N GLN A 53 -1.02 -10.61 -19.40
CA GLN A 53 0.13 -10.85 -20.27
C GLN A 53 -0.27 -11.52 -21.58
N THR A 54 -1.22 -12.46 -21.53
CA THR A 54 -1.79 -13.09 -22.73
C THR A 54 -2.52 -12.07 -23.59
N LEU A 55 -3.29 -11.16 -23.00
CA LEU A 55 -3.98 -10.08 -23.71
C LEU A 55 -3.02 -9.07 -24.34
N VAL A 56 -1.89 -8.79 -23.67
CA VAL A 56 -0.83 -7.92 -24.20
C VAL A 56 -0.09 -8.59 -25.36
N ALA A 57 0.12 -9.92 -25.29
CA ALA A 57 0.79 -10.70 -26.33
C ALA A 57 -0.13 -11.13 -27.48
N ALA A 58 -1.44 -10.93 -27.38
CA ALA A 58 -2.42 -11.34 -28.37
C ALA A 58 -2.30 -10.54 -29.67
N ASP A 59 -2.48 -11.23 -30.81
CA ASP A 59 -2.57 -10.65 -32.15
C ASP A 59 -3.90 -11.13 -32.80
N PRO A 60 -4.88 -10.26 -33.08
CA PRO A 60 -4.84 -8.78 -33.09
C PRO A 60 -4.80 -8.15 -31.69
N PRO A 61 -4.28 -6.91 -31.57
CA PRO A 61 -4.11 -6.25 -30.27
C PRO A 61 -5.46 -6.04 -29.57
N ALA A 62 -5.53 -6.42 -28.30
CA ALA A 62 -6.71 -6.19 -27.47
C ALA A 62 -7.00 -4.69 -27.33
N SER A 63 -8.29 -4.33 -27.23
CA SER A 63 -8.67 -2.93 -27.03
C SER A 63 -8.08 -2.38 -25.72
N GLU A 64 -7.67 -1.11 -25.73
CA GLU A 64 -7.07 -0.43 -24.58
C GLU A 64 -7.99 -0.46 -23.34
N VAL A 65 -9.32 -0.42 -23.54
CA VAL A 65 -10.31 -0.51 -22.45
C VAL A 65 -10.25 -1.88 -21.77
N VAL A 66 -10.11 -2.96 -22.54
CA VAL A 66 -9.98 -4.33 -22.01
C VAL A 66 -8.66 -4.48 -21.27
N LEU A 67 -7.55 -3.94 -21.79
CA LEU A 67 -6.25 -3.97 -21.11
C LEU A 67 -6.29 -3.23 -19.77
N LYS A 68 -6.90 -2.05 -19.70
CA LYS A 68 -7.08 -1.31 -18.44
C LYS A 68 -7.94 -2.07 -17.44
N ALA A 69 -9.02 -2.71 -17.90
CA ALA A 69 -9.88 -3.54 -17.05
C ALA A 69 -9.17 -4.80 -16.55
N ALA A 70 -8.32 -5.42 -17.38
CA ALA A 70 -7.49 -6.55 -17.02
C ALA A 70 -6.41 -6.16 -15.99
N LEU A 71 -5.73 -5.02 -16.19
CA LEU A 71 -4.77 -4.48 -15.23
C LEU A 71 -5.43 -4.16 -13.87
N LEU A 72 -6.65 -3.64 -13.88
CA LEU A 72 -7.42 -3.41 -12.65
C LEU A 72 -7.78 -4.73 -11.95
N ASN A 73 -8.13 -5.79 -12.70
CA ASN A 73 -8.33 -7.13 -12.13
C ASN A 73 -7.05 -7.73 -11.54
N ARG A 74 -5.89 -7.49 -12.18
CA ARG A 74 -4.57 -7.84 -11.63
C ARG A 74 -4.36 -7.13 -10.29
N ALA A 75 -4.53 -5.82 -10.25
CA ALA A 75 -4.42 -5.01 -9.02
C ALA A 75 -5.41 -5.46 -7.91
N MET A 76 -6.65 -5.82 -8.25
CA MET A 76 -7.62 -6.36 -7.26
C MET A 76 -7.17 -7.70 -6.67
N THR A 77 -6.52 -8.55 -7.47
CA THR A 77 -5.94 -9.81 -6.99
C THR A 77 -4.76 -9.56 -6.05
N ASP A 78 -3.90 -8.59 -6.38
CA ASP A 78 -2.81 -8.16 -5.51
C ASP A 78 -3.33 -7.60 -4.18
N VAL A 79 -4.37 -6.76 -4.19
CA VAL A 79 -4.98 -6.26 -2.95
C VAL A 79 -5.48 -7.40 -2.06
N ARG A 80 -6.15 -8.41 -2.63
CA ARG A 80 -6.60 -9.60 -1.87
C ARG A 80 -5.41 -10.34 -1.25
N ARG A 81 -4.29 -10.45 -1.97
CA ARG A 81 -3.05 -11.06 -1.46
C ARG A 81 -2.41 -10.22 -0.37
N ILE A 82 -2.38 -8.89 -0.49
CA ILE A 82 -1.87 -7.98 0.54
C ILE A 82 -2.66 -8.15 1.83
N MET A 83 -3.99 -8.21 1.75
CA MET A 83 -4.85 -8.42 2.92
C MET A 83 -4.54 -9.76 3.61
N ARG A 84 -4.46 -10.85 2.83
CA ARG A 84 -4.12 -12.19 3.34
C ARG A 84 -2.72 -12.23 3.96
N MET A 85 -1.71 -11.67 3.28
CA MET A 85 -0.34 -11.55 3.77
C MET A 85 -0.26 -10.81 5.10
N ARG A 86 -0.98 -9.70 5.25
CA ARG A 86 -0.98 -8.92 6.48
C ARG A 86 -1.54 -9.73 7.66
N ASP A 87 -2.64 -10.44 7.42
CA ASP A 87 -3.30 -11.25 8.45
C ASP A 87 -2.41 -12.47 8.80
N ASP A 88 -1.79 -13.12 7.80
CA ASP A 88 -0.83 -14.21 7.97
C ASP A 88 0.41 -13.76 8.75
N LYS A 89 0.93 -12.55 8.51
CA LYS A 89 2.12 -12.00 9.21
C LYS A 89 1.91 -11.95 10.72
N GLN A 90 0.73 -11.54 11.16
CA GLN A 90 0.38 -11.48 12.59
C GLN A 90 0.27 -12.88 13.20
N ALA A 91 -0.37 -13.81 12.48
CA ALA A 91 -0.52 -15.19 12.93
C ALA A 91 0.84 -15.91 13.01
N LEU A 92 1.68 -15.79 11.98
CA LEU A 92 3.01 -16.41 11.92
C LEU A 92 3.93 -15.88 13.01
N GLY A 93 3.89 -14.57 13.31
CA GLY A 93 4.67 -13.99 14.40
C GLY A 93 4.38 -14.66 15.75
N THR A 94 3.10 -14.97 16.02
CA THR A 94 2.67 -15.66 17.23
C THR A 94 3.11 -17.13 17.23
N LEU A 95 3.00 -17.81 16.09
CA LEU A 95 3.38 -19.22 15.96
C LEU A 95 4.89 -19.45 16.05
N LEU A 96 5.70 -18.49 15.57
CA LEU A 96 7.16 -18.52 15.66
C LEU A 96 7.62 -18.42 17.11
N GLN A 97 7.03 -17.50 17.89
CA GLN A 97 7.33 -17.36 19.32
C GLN A 97 6.99 -18.63 20.11
N LYS A 98 5.98 -19.38 19.68
CA LYS A 98 5.60 -20.68 20.27
C LYS A 98 6.48 -21.84 19.81
N GLY A 99 7.40 -21.63 18.87
CA GLY A 99 8.25 -22.69 18.29
C GLY A 99 7.48 -23.72 17.45
N SER A 100 6.23 -23.43 17.08
CA SER A 100 5.36 -24.33 16.31
C SER A 100 5.64 -24.30 14.80
N ILE A 101 6.37 -23.29 14.33
CA ILE A 101 6.82 -23.15 12.94
C ILE A 101 8.35 -22.96 12.90
N GLY A 102 8.99 -23.45 11.84
CA GLY A 102 10.43 -23.28 11.64
C GLY A 102 10.79 -21.94 10.97
N ASP A 103 12.04 -21.50 11.17
CA ASP A 103 12.58 -20.26 10.57
C ASP A 103 12.53 -20.25 9.03
N GLU A 104 12.60 -21.42 8.41
CA GLU A 104 12.47 -21.60 6.96
C GLU A 104 11.11 -21.08 6.44
N THR A 105 10.01 -21.31 7.17
CA THR A 105 8.69 -20.80 6.79
C THR A 105 8.65 -19.27 6.83
N MET A 106 9.30 -18.68 7.84
CA MET A 106 9.39 -17.22 7.97
C MET A 106 10.25 -16.60 6.87
N ALA A 107 11.34 -17.26 6.49
CA ALA A 107 12.18 -16.87 5.36
C ALA A 107 11.39 -16.91 4.03
N ARG A 108 10.58 -17.95 3.82
CA ARG A 108 9.70 -18.07 2.64
C ARG A 108 8.62 -17.00 2.61
N PHE A 109 7.99 -16.72 3.75
CA PHE A 109 7.00 -15.66 3.87
C PHE A 109 7.62 -14.29 3.51
N THR A 110 8.82 -14.01 3.99
CA THR A 110 9.54 -12.77 3.68
C THR A 110 9.89 -12.66 2.19
N LEU A 111 10.26 -13.78 1.56
CA LEU A 111 10.50 -13.83 0.11
C LEU A 111 9.22 -13.53 -0.69
N ALA A 112 8.09 -14.11 -0.27
CA ALA A 112 6.78 -13.87 -0.89
C ALA A 112 6.32 -12.41 -0.70
N GLU A 113 6.62 -11.79 0.45
CA GLU A 113 6.37 -10.35 0.68
C GLU A 113 7.14 -9.51 -0.35
N LYS A 114 8.41 -9.84 -0.60
CA LYS A 114 9.23 -9.15 -1.60
C LYS A 114 8.77 -9.38 -3.04
N GLU A 115 8.31 -10.59 -3.34
CA GLU A 115 7.72 -10.92 -4.65
C GLU A 115 6.45 -10.11 -4.90
N LEU A 116 5.56 -10.00 -3.89
CA LEU A 116 4.35 -9.19 -3.98
C LEU A 116 4.66 -7.68 -4.06
N GLU A 117 5.66 -7.18 -3.31
CA GLU A 117 6.14 -5.79 -3.44
C GLU A 117 6.63 -5.49 -4.86
N ALA A 118 7.38 -6.41 -5.48
CA ALA A 118 7.86 -6.26 -6.84
C ALA A 118 6.69 -6.23 -7.85
N GLU A 119 5.70 -7.11 -7.67
CA GLU A 119 4.49 -7.15 -8.50
C GLU A 119 3.68 -5.84 -8.40
N ILE A 120 3.53 -5.28 -7.19
CA ILE A 120 2.87 -3.99 -6.97
C ILE A 120 3.58 -2.87 -7.75
N LEU A 121 4.92 -2.83 -7.69
CA LEU A 121 5.69 -1.82 -8.41
C LEU A 121 5.56 -1.98 -9.93
N ASP A 122 5.52 -3.21 -10.42
CA ASP A 122 5.28 -3.52 -11.83
C ASP A 122 3.91 -2.98 -12.28
N VAL A 123 2.84 -3.30 -11.54
CA VAL A 123 1.47 -2.81 -11.82
C VAL A 123 1.38 -1.27 -11.77
N VAL A 124 2.03 -0.63 -10.80
CA VAL A 124 2.09 0.85 -10.72
C VAL A 124 2.80 1.42 -11.95
N SER A 125 3.91 0.81 -12.36
CA SER A 125 4.68 1.26 -13.51
C SER A 125 3.89 1.10 -14.81
N GLU A 126 3.22 -0.04 -15.00
CA GLU A 126 2.36 -0.31 -16.15
C GLU A 126 1.16 0.65 -16.19
N ALA A 127 0.51 0.90 -15.05
CA ALA A 127 -0.59 1.86 -14.97
C ALA A 127 -0.14 3.26 -15.43
N ASN A 128 1.07 3.69 -15.04
CA ASN A 128 1.63 4.96 -15.49
C ASN A 128 1.93 4.99 -17.00
N THR A 129 2.17 3.84 -17.64
CA THR A 129 2.31 3.78 -19.12
C THR A 129 1.01 4.06 -19.85
N PHE A 130 -0.14 3.67 -19.27
CA PHE A 130 -1.45 3.96 -19.84
C PHE A 130 -1.87 5.41 -19.61
N ARG A 131 -1.67 5.92 -18.40
CA ARG A 131 -1.93 7.32 -18.03
C ARG A 131 -1.03 7.74 -16.88
N GLU A 132 -0.35 8.87 -17.06
CA GLU A 132 0.46 9.48 -16.01
C GLU A 132 -0.36 9.72 -14.73
N GLY A 133 0.19 9.33 -13.58
CA GLY A 133 -0.47 9.46 -12.28
C GLY A 133 -1.50 8.38 -11.96
N TRP A 134 -1.87 7.50 -12.91
CA TRP A 134 -2.84 6.44 -12.65
C TRP A 134 -2.31 5.38 -11.66
N GLY A 135 -0.99 5.16 -11.63
CA GLY A 135 -0.37 4.23 -10.68
C GLY A 135 -0.60 4.59 -9.21
N GLN A 136 -0.83 5.86 -8.87
CA GLN A 136 -1.17 6.27 -7.49
C GLN A 136 -2.63 5.97 -7.13
N LEU A 137 -3.52 5.90 -8.12
CA LEU A 137 -4.96 5.73 -7.94
C LEU A 137 -5.44 4.29 -8.11
N ILE A 138 -4.69 3.45 -8.83
CA ILE A 138 -5.12 2.09 -9.19
C ILE A 138 -5.35 1.20 -7.97
N PHE A 139 -4.44 1.21 -6.98
CA PHE A 139 -4.56 0.39 -5.78
C PHE A 139 -5.66 0.85 -4.80
N PRO A 140 -5.81 2.15 -4.49
CA PRO A 140 -6.97 2.63 -3.75
C PRO A 140 -8.30 2.26 -4.42
N THR A 141 -8.39 2.44 -5.75
CA THR A 141 -9.59 2.07 -6.51
C THR A 141 -9.86 0.56 -6.47
N ALA A 142 -8.81 -0.25 -6.65
CA ALA A 142 -8.90 -1.71 -6.56
C ALA A 142 -9.32 -2.16 -5.15
N SER A 143 -8.87 -1.50 -4.10
CA SER A 143 -9.27 -1.78 -2.72
C SER A 143 -10.76 -1.57 -2.49
N GLU A 144 -11.30 -0.43 -2.96
CA GLU A 144 -12.74 -0.17 -2.89
C GLU A 144 -13.55 -1.19 -3.70
N MET A 145 -13.06 -1.58 -4.88
CA MET A 145 -13.73 -2.61 -5.68
C MET A 145 -13.72 -3.99 -5.00
N VAL A 146 -12.61 -4.40 -4.40
CA VAL A 146 -12.52 -5.65 -3.63
C VAL A 146 -13.47 -5.63 -2.44
N ALA A 147 -13.53 -4.50 -1.71
CA ALA A 147 -14.47 -4.33 -0.60
C ALA A 147 -15.93 -4.42 -1.08
N HIS A 148 -16.27 -3.75 -2.18
CA HIS A 148 -17.59 -3.81 -2.78
C HIS A 148 -17.97 -5.24 -3.23
N LEU A 149 -17.05 -5.97 -3.88
CA LEU A 149 -17.28 -7.35 -4.28
C LEU A 149 -17.52 -8.26 -3.07
N LYS A 150 -16.76 -8.08 -1.99
CA LYS A 150 -16.96 -8.83 -0.74
C LYS A 150 -18.34 -8.56 -0.13
N HIS A 151 -18.78 -7.30 -0.09
CA HIS A 151 -20.12 -6.96 0.40
C HIS A 151 -21.22 -7.54 -0.49
N LYS A 152 -21.04 -7.50 -1.81
CA LYS A 152 -21.95 -8.08 -2.80
C LYS A 152 -22.07 -9.60 -2.64
N GLU A 153 -20.95 -10.29 -2.44
CA GLU A 153 -20.92 -11.74 -2.18
C GLU A 153 -21.69 -12.09 -0.91
N ILE A 154 -21.41 -11.41 0.21
CA ILE A 154 -22.13 -11.61 1.48
C ILE A 154 -23.63 -11.38 1.30
N TYR A 155 -24.02 -10.32 0.59
CA TYR A 155 -25.42 -10.01 0.35
C TYR A 155 -26.16 -11.13 -0.40
N TYR A 156 -25.57 -11.66 -1.48
CA TYR A 156 -26.20 -12.77 -2.21
C TYR A 156 -26.17 -14.07 -1.43
N GLU A 157 -25.11 -14.32 -0.66
CA GLU A 157 -24.98 -15.51 0.15
C GLU A 157 -26.05 -15.53 1.27
N ILE A 158 -26.42 -14.38 1.85
CA ILE A 158 -27.55 -14.30 2.80
C ILE A 158 -28.86 -14.80 2.17
N GLN A 159 -29.13 -14.45 0.91
CA GLN A 159 -30.33 -14.90 0.21
C GLN A 159 -30.28 -16.41 -0.05
N ARG A 160 -29.10 -16.93 -0.45
CA ARG A 160 -28.90 -18.36 -0.67
C ARG A 160 -29.06 -19.16 0.62
N GLN A 161 -28.42 -18.74 1.70
CA GLN A 161 -28.52 -19.40 3.01
C GLN A 161 -29.94 -19.39 3.54
N ARG A 162 -30.68 -18.29 3.33
CA ARG A 162 -32.10 -18.24 3.66
C ARG A 162 -32.89 -19.31 2.91
N ALA A 163 -32.72 -19.44 1.60
CA ALA A 163 -33.44 -20.46 0.82
C ALA A 163 -33.12 -21.89 1.29
N VAL A 164 -31.87 -22.16 1.65
CA VAL A 164 -31.44 -23.46 2.20
C VAL A 164 -32.08 -23.73 3.55
N GLU A 165 -32.08 -22.75 4.46
CA GLU A 165 -32.66 -22.90 5.80
C GLU A 165 -34.19 -23.02 5.74
N VAL A 166 -34.86 -22.28 4.86
CA VAL A 166 -36.31 -22.41 4.62
C VAL A 166 -36.65 -23.83 4.18
N LYS A 167 -35.94 -24.37 3.19
CA LYS A 167 -36.15 -25.74 2.72
C LYS A 167 -35.94 -26.77 3.85
N LYS A 168 -34.88 -26.60 4.64
CA LYS A 168 -34.61 -27.46 5.79
C LYS A 168 -35.74 -27.40 6.83
N LEU A 169 -36.28 -26.22 7.12
CA LEU A 169 -37.40 -26.06 8.05
C LEU A 169 -38.70 -26.66 7.50
N GLU A 170 -38.94 -26.56 6.19
CA GLU A 170 -40.06 -27.22 5.51
C GLU A 170 -39.95 -28.75 5.59
N ASP A 171 -38.76 -29.31 5.35
CA ASP A 171 -38.48 -30.74 5.48
C ASP A 171 -38.68 -31.23 6.94
N GLU A 172 -38.34 -30.39 7.93
CA GLU A 172 -38.55 -30.66 9.35
C GLU A 172 -39.99 -30.36 9.85
N GLY A 173 -40.87 -29.87 8.98
CA GLY A 173 -42.26 -29.52 9.31
C GLY A 173 -42.40 -28.34 10.30
N ARG A 174 -41.37 -27.50 10.42
CA ARG A 174 -41.33 -26.35 11.32
C ARG A 174 -41.82 -25.08 10.60
N PRO A 175 -42.44 -24.12 11.31
CA PRO A 175 -42.93 -22.90 10.68
C PRO A 175 -41.76 -22.04 10.20
N VAL A 176 -41.81 -21.62 8.94
CA VAL A 176 -40.79 -20.76 8.32
C VAL A 176 -40.88 -19.34 8.90
N PRO A 177 -39.81 -18.82 9.53
CA PRO A 177 -39.80 -17.47 10.05
C PRO A 177 -39.79 -16.43 8.91
N LYS A 178 -40.73 -15.49 8.95
CA LYS A 178 -40.78 -14.36 7.99
C LYS A 178 -39.61 -13.42 8.24
N SER A 179 -38.96 -12.95 7.18
CA SER A 179 -37.87 -11.97 7.30
C SER A 179 -38.40 -10.63 7.79
N THR A 180 -37.94 -10.17 8.95
CA THR A 180 -38.22 -8.81 9.45
C THR A 180 -37.52 -7.72 8.64
N VAL A 181 -36.44 -8.07 7.92
CA VAL A 181 -35.67 -7.15 7.07
C VAL A 181 -35.68 -7.69 5.65
N GLU A 182 -36.36 -6.97 4.76
CA GLU A 182 -36.23 -7.20 3.32
C GLU A 182 -34.95 -6.53 2.83
N LEU A 183 -34.12 -7.30 2.15
CA LEU A 183 -32.85 -6.82 1.62
C LEU A 183 -33.12 -5.98 0.36
N PRO A 184 -32.74 -4.68 0.34
CA PRO A 184 -33.02 -3.80 -0.79
C PRO A 184 -32.21 -4.21 -2.03
N PRO A 185 -32.79 -4.20 -3.24
CA PRO A 185 -32.11 -4.65 -4.44
C PRO A 185 -30.81 -3.87 -4.68
N LEU A 186 -29.68 -4.58 -4.80
CA LEU A 186 -28.34 -4.04 -5.06
C LEU A 186 -28.20 -3.31 -6.41
N VAL A 187 -29.18 -3.42 -7.30
CA VAL A 187 -29.18 -2.72 -8.58
C VAL A 187 -29.87 -1.39 -8.37
N THR A 188 -29.09 -0.30 -8.40
CA THR A 188 -29.68 1.03 -8.59
C THR A 188 -30.49 0.99 -9.89
N PRO A 189 -31.78 1.37 -9.88
CA PRO A 189 -32.56 1.45 -11.10
C PRO A 189 -31.81 2.30 -12.14
N PRO A 190 -31.78 1.88 -13.43
CA PRO A 190 -31.23 2.71 -14.49
C PRO A 190 -31.93 4.07 -14.47
N GLY A 191 -31.17 5.12 -14.17
CA GLY A 191 -31.69 6.48 -13.90
C GLY A 191 -31.32 7.07 -12.54
N THR A 192 -30.70 6.29 -11.63
CA THR A 192 -30.15 6.83 -10.38
C THR A 192 -28.91 7.68 -10.69
N LYS A 193 -29.07 9.00 -10.78
CA LYS A 193 -27.93 9.93 -10.89
C LYS A 193 -27.14 9.87 -9.59
N ILE A 194 -25.99 9.21 -9.63
CA ILE A 194 -24.98 9.32 -8.58
C ILE A 194 -24.37 10.71 -8.78
N GLU A 195 -24.87 11.70 -8.04
CA GLU A 195 -24.21 12.99 -7.92
C GLU A 195 -22.90 12.77 -7.16
N ILE A 196 -21.83 12.54 -7.91
CA ILE A 196 -20.48 12.69 -7.39
C ILE A 196 -20.38 14.16 -6.99
N GLN A 197 -20.31 14.45 -5.70
CA GLN A 197 -20.06 15.80 -5.19
C GLN A 197 -18.60 16.19 -5.49
N GLY A 198 -18.28 16.29 -6.78
CA GLY A 198 -17.18 17.07 -7.31
C GLY A 198 -17.61 18.53 -7.31
N GLY A 199 -16.68 19.40 -6.92
CA GLY A 199 -16.91 20.83 -6.71
C GLY A 199 -17.77 21.49 -7.78
N ALA A 200 -18.61 22.40 -7.31
CA ALA A 200 -19.49 23.23 -8.12
C ALA A 200 -18.74 23.83 -9.32
N GLN A 201 -19.03 23.33 -10.51
CA GLN A 201 -18.78 24.06 -11.75
C GLN A 201 -19.91 23.76 -12.73
N GLY A 202 -20.99 24.54 -12.56
CA GLY A 202 -21.99 24.77 -13.59
C GLY A 202 -22.09 26.27 -13.82
N GLY A 203 -21.70 26.70 -15.02
CA GLY A 203 -21.94 28.06 -15.51
C GLY A 203 -21.77 28.11 -17.03
N PRO A 204 -22.82 28.43 -17.80
CA PRO A 204 -22.75 28.55 -19.25
C PRO A 204 -22.24 29.94 -19.68
N ALA A 205 -21.81 29.98 -20.95
CA ALA A 205 -21.24 31.08 -21.73
C ALA A 205 -21.75 32.52 -21.49
N GLY A 206 -20.82 33.49 -21.59
CA GLY A 206 -21.14 34.87 -21.98
C GLY A 206 -20.07 35.93 -21.67
N GLY A 207 -19.48 36.53 -22.72
CA GLY A 207 -19.23 37.97 -22.80
C GLY A 207 -17.93 38.55 -22.21
N MET A 208 -17.08 39.09 -23.10
CA MET A 208 -15.91 39.94 -22.81
C MET A 208 -16.29 41.28 -22.15
N GLN A 209 -15.52 41.73 -21.14
CA GLN A 209 -15.07 43.12 -21.05
C GLN A 209 -13.85 43.31 -20.12
N GLN A 210 -12.91 44.14 -20.58
CA GLN A 210 -11.69 44.57 -19.91
C GLN A 210 -11.97 45.53 -18.74
N GLY A 211 -11.09 45.55 -17.72
CA GLY A 211 -10.93 46.74 -16.86
C GLY A 211 -10.38 46.53 -15.44
N ALA A 212 -9.08 46.77 -15.29
CA ALA A 212 -8.38 47.41 -14.16
C ALA A 212 -8.38 46.82 -12.71
N MET A 213 -7.19 46.31 -12.34
CA MET A 213 -6.34 46.69 -11.19
C MET A 213 -6.96 46.98 -9.81
N VAL A 214 -6.65 46.14 -8.79
CA VAL A 214 -6.10 46.57 -7.47
C VAL A 214 -5.22 45.44 -6.91
N ALA A 215 -4.01 45.80 -6.49
CA ALA A 215 -3.05 44.98 -5.76
C ALA A 215 -3.16 45.23 -4.25
N ASN A 216 -3.16 44.17 -3.43
CA ASN A 216 -2.57 44.06 -2.09
C ASN A 216 -2.80 42.59 -1.64
N GLY A 217 -1.83 41.74 -1.29
CA GLY A 217 -0.66 41.96 -0.43
C GLY A 217 -0.92 41.21 0.89
N GLY A 218 -0.37 40.00 1.05
CA GLY A 218 -0.51 39.23 2.30
C GLY A 218 -0.25 37.73 2.18
N GLN A 219 0.98 37.35 1.83
CA GLN A 219 1.45 35.97 1.82
C GLN A 219 1.79 35.57 3.26
N ALA A 220 1.03 34.65 3.85
CA ALA A 220 1.33 34.06 5.17
C ALA A 220 2.08 32.72 5.00
N PRO A 221 3.04 32.38 5.91
CA PRO A 221 4.00 31.32 5.70
C PRO A 221 3.44 29.93 6.07
N ASN A 222 3.91 28.92 5.37
CA ASN A 222 3.65 27.50 5.61
C ASN A 222 4.01 27.07 7.04
N GLY A 223 3.00 26.57 7.77
CA GLY A 223 3.12 25.75 8.97
C GLY A 223 2.22 24.51 8.86
N PRO A 224 2.49 23.41 9.57
CA PRO A 224 1.82 22.13 9.36
C PRO A 224 0.34 22.24 9.76
N GLY A 225 -0.54 22.24 8.76
CA GLY A 225 -1.98 22.36 8.96
C GLY A 225 -2.57 21.09 9.54
N ILE A 226 -2.78 21.06 10.86
CA ILE A 226 -3.69 20.11 11.48
C ILE A 226 -5.12 20.56 11.14
N GLN A 227 -5.74 19.89 10.16
CA GLN A 227 -7.15 20.10 9.82
C GLN A 227 -8.01 19.41 10.90
N LEU A 228 -8.47 20.19 11.88
CA LEU A 228 -9.44 19.72 12.86
C LEU A 228 -10.84 19.72 12.21
N PRO A 229 -11.62 18.62 12.32
CA PRO A 229 -12.95 18.57 11.73
C PRO A 229 -13.88 19.57 12.43
N MET A 230 -14.48 20.45 11.63
CA MET A 230 -15.54 21.36 12.05
C MET A 230 -16.89 20.66 11.95
N THR A 231 -17.72 20.76 12.98
CA THR A 231 -19.11 20.29 12.93
C THR A 231 -20.05 21.48 12.97
N GLY A 232 -20.99 21.53 12.01
CA GLY A 232 -21.96 22.64 11.85
C GLY A 232 -21.49 23.76 10.91
N SER A 233 -22.45 24.57 10.46
CA SER A 233 -22.23 25.75 9.60
C SER A 233 -22.94 26.96 10.18
N GLY A 234 -22.25 28.10 10.32
CA GLY A 234 -22.79 29.35 10.87
C GLY A 234 -22.33 29.66 12.29
N GLU A 235 -23.09 30.48 13.03
CA GLU A 235 -22.77 30.94 14.40
C GLU A 235 -22.63 29.81 15.44
N ASP A 236 -23.12 28.60 15.14
CA ASP A 236 -23.04 27.43 16.03
C ASP A 236 -21.92 26.44 15.69
N ALA A 237 -20.99 26.79 14.79
CA ALA A 237 -19.88 25.91 14.43
C ALA A 237 -19.03 25.54 15.67
N ARG A 238 -18.68 24.26 15.83
CA ARG A 238 -17.80 23.80 16.92
C ARG A 238 -16.60 23.02 16.38
N VAL A 239 -15.44 23.28 16.97
CA VAL A 239 -14.16 22.64 16.64
C VAL A 239 -13.93 21.52 17.66
N MET A 240 -13.72 20.28 17.20
CA MET A 240 -13.44 19.15 18.08
C MET A 240 -11.92 18.99 18.26
N LEU A 241 -11.45 19.04 19.52
CA LEU A 241 -10.04 18.83 19.86
C LEU A 241 -9.71 17.32 19.91
N PRO A 242 -8.42 16.94 19.80
CA PRO A 242 -7.97 15.54 19.85
C PRO A 242 -8.34 14.77 21.14
N ASN A 243 -8.75 15.48 22.19
CA ASN A 243 -9.25 14.94 23.46
C ASN A 243 -10.77 14.77 23.51
N GLY A 244 -11.48 15.00 22.39
CA GLY A 244 -12.94 14.86 22.27
C GLY A 244 -13.75 16.05 22.77
N GLN A 245 -13.11 17.15 23.23
CA GLN A 245 -13.82 18.36 23.67
C GLN A 245 -14.17 19.27 22.51
N GLN A 246 -15.39 19.81 22.50
CA GLN A 246 -15.88 20.74 21.47
C GLN A 246 -15.75 22.19 21.96
N ILE A 247 -15.01 23.02 21.24
CA ILE A 247 -14.85 24.46 21.55
C ILE A 247 -15.43 25.33 20.45
N HIS A 248 -15.86 26.54 20.82
CA HIS A 248 -16.35 27.52 19.86
C HIS A 248 -15.17 28.11 19.04
N PRO A 249 -15.33 28.43 17.74
CA PRO A 249 -14.26 28.97 16.89
C PRO A 249 -13.66 30.28 17.42
N ALA A 250 -14.44 31.10 18.12
CA ALA A 250 -13.92 32.30 18.80
C ALA A 250 -12.92 31.98 19.93
N GLN A 251 -13.07 30.84 20.61
CA GLN A 251 -12.13 30.36 21.63
C GLN A 251 -10.88 29.74 21.00
N LEU A 252 -11.00 29.09 19.83
CA LEU A 252 -9.86 28.63 19.04
C LEU A 252 -9.00 29.81 18.56
N ALA A 253 -9.63 30.89 18.07
CA ALA A 253 -8.93 32.09 17.65
C ALA A 253 -8.18 32.77 18.82
N ALA A 254 -8.78 32.81 20.02
CA ALA A 254 -8.14 33.32 21.23
C ALA A 254 -6.94 32.44 21.69
N LEU A 255 -7.00 31.13 21.47
CA LEU A 255 -5.90 30.20 21.70
C LEU A 255 -4.71 30.45 20.77
N MET A 256 -4.96 30.94 19.55
CA MET A 256 -3.92 31.06 18.53
C MET A 256 -3.18 32.41 18.53
N GLN A 257 -3.78 33.54 18.92
CA GLN A 257 -3.19 34.85 18.55
C GLN A 257 -3.23 36.02 19.57
N GLY A 258 -3.67 35.89 20.84
CA GLY A 258 -3.72 37.10 21.68
C GLY A 258 -3.75 36.95 23.21
N PRO A 259 -3.59 38.07 23.94
CA PRO A 259 -3.75 38.11 25.40
C PRO A 259 -5.21 37.78 25.78
N LEU A 260 -5.36 37.00 26.86
CA LEU A 260 -6.64 36.47 27.33
C LEU A 260 -7.62 37.62 27.64
N PRO A 261 -8.89 37.54 27.22
CA PRO A 261 -9.89 38.54 27.57
C PRO A 261 -10.11 38.55 29.11
N PRO A 262 -10.21 39.73 29.75
CA PRO A 262 -10.10 39.89 31.21
C PRO A 262 -11.29 39.33 32.02
N ASN A 263 -12.31 38.74 31.40
CA ASN A 263 -13.55 38.34 32.07
C ASN A 263 -13.92 36.86 31.87
N LEU A 264 -12.93 35.97 31.73
CA LEU A 264 -13.16 34.53 31.64
C LEU A 264 -13.34 33.89 33.03
N PRO A 265 -14.24 32.90 33.19
CA PRO A 265 -14.34 32.12 34.42
C PRO A 265 -12.98 31.49 34.77
N PRO A 266 -12.55 31.52 36.05
CA PRO A 266 -11.19 31.10 36.44
C PRO A 266 -10.85 29.65 36.08
N GLN A 267 -11.85 28.77 36.04
CA GLN A 267 -11.68 27.37 35.62
C GLN A 267 -11.35 27.25 34.13
N GLN A 268 -11.93 28.09 33.27
CA GLN A 268 -11.68 28.07 31.83
C GLN A 268 -10.32 28.68 31.48
N ALA A 269 -9.91 29.72 32.21
CA ALA A 269 -8.58 30.32 32.06
C ALA A 269 -7.46 29.32 32.42
N ALA A 270 -7.63 28.58 33.53
CA ALA A 270 -6.67 27.55 33.93
C ALA A 270 -6.58 26.41 32.90
N LEU A 271 -7.72 25.97 32.36
CA LEU A 271 -7.76 24.92 31.34
C LEU A 271 -7.06 25.34 30.05
N LEU A 272 -7.29 26.58 29.59
CA LEU A 272 -6.66 27.11 28.37
C LEU A 272 -5.14 27.23 28.54
N MET A 273 -4.69 27.63 29.73
CA MET A 273 -3.27 27.73 30.07
C MET A 273 -2.60 26.36 30.07
N GLN A 274 -3.27 25.34 30.62
CA GLN A 274 -2.77 23.96 30.62
C GLN A 274 -2.70 23.38 29.19
N ALA A 275 -3.71 23.65 28.36
CA ALA A 275 -3.73 23.22 26.95
C ALA A 275 -2.59 23.85 26.15
N ARG A 276 -2.29 25.14 26.37
CA ARG A 276 -1.16 25.82 25.75
C ARG A 276 0.19 25.24 26.18
N ALA A 277 0.34 24.93 27.47
CA ALA A 277 1.57 24.32 27.99
C ALA A 277 1.85 22.94 27.39
N GLN A 278 0.81 22.10 27.20
CA GLN A 278 0.97 20.79 26.55
C GLN A 278 1.38 20.92 25.07
N LEU A 279 0.82 21.89 24.35
CA LEU A 279 1.17 22.13 22.95
C LEU A 279 2.64 22.57 22.78
N GLN A 280 3.13 23.44 23.66
CA GLN A 280 4.54 23.85 23.64
C GLN A 280 5.48 22.68 23.97
N ALA A 281 5.13 21.86 24.97
CA ALA A 281 5.92 20.68 25.30
C ALA A 281 5.98 19.66 24.14
N LEU A 282 4.87 19.49 23.41
CA LEU A 282 4.83 18.60 22.24
C LEU A 282 5.70 19.15 21.09
N GLN A 283 5.71 20.46 20.90
CA GLN A 283 6.51 21.12 19.88
C GLN A 283 8.02 21.03 20.19
N GLU A 284 8.41 21.18 21.45
CA GLU A 284 9.79 20.96 21.90
C GLU A 284 10.27 19.53 21.65
N GLN A 285 9.42 18.52 21.93
CA GLN A 285 9.73 17.12 21.64
C GLN A 285 9.91 16.86 20.14
N ALA A 286 9.07 17.49 19.29
CA ALA A 286 9.19 17.37 17.84
C ALA A 286 10.51 17.97 17.31
N THR A 287 10.91 19.14 17.83
CA THR A 287 12.20 19.75 17.46
C THR A 287 13.40 18.95 17.98
N ALA A 288 13.31 18.35 19.17
CA ALA A 288 14.38 17.51 19.72
C ALA A 288 14.60 16.23 18.88
N GLN A 289 13.53 15.62 18.36
CA GLN A 289 13.62 14.46 17.46
C GLN A 289 14.25 14.83 16.11
N GLN A 290 13.95 16.02 15.57
CA GLN A 290 14.57 16.49 14.32
C GLN A 290 16.08 16.76 14.50
N ALA A 291 16.50 17.30 15.65
CA ALA A 291 17.92 17.50 15.95
C ALA A 291 18.68 16.17 16.05
N GLN A 292 18.07 15.13 16.62
CA GLN A 292 18.66 13.78 16.68
C GLN A 292 18.75 13.11 15.30
N GLN A 293 17.81 13.38 14.39
CA GLN A 293 17.87 12.87 13.02
C GLN A 293 18.94 13.57 12.17
N GLN A 294 19.21 14.85 12.41
CA GLN A 294 20.30 15.58 11.72
C GLN A 294 21.69 15.10 12.17
N GLN A 295 21.87 14.81 13.45
CA GLN A 295 23.14 14.26 13.95
C GLN A 295 23.45 12.85 13.41
N GLN A 296 22.44 12.06 13.04
CA GLN A 296 22.65 10.75 12.40
C GLN A 296 22.97 10.83 10.91
N GLN A 297 22.80 11.99 10.25
CA GLN A 297 23.16 12.18 8.84
C GLN A 297 24.57 12.74 8.63
N GLU A 298 25.19 13.36 9.63
CA GLU A 298 26.57 13.90 9.53
C GLU A 298 27.68 12.86 9.77
N GLU A 299 27.37 11.63 10.22
CA GLU A 299 28.38 10.60 10.54
C GLU A 299 28.60 9.53 9.44
N LYS A 300 28.23 9.80 8.17
CA LYS A 300 28.61 8.94 7.03
C LYS A 300 29.78 9.56 6.24
N PRO A 301 30.98 8.93 6.19
CA PRO A 301 32.08 9.44 5.39
C PRO A 301 31.81 9.23 3.90
N SER A 302 32.01 10.30 3.13
CA SER A 302 32.00 10.33 1.67
C SER A 302 33.18 9.52 1.10
N VAL A 303 32.90 8.49 0.29
CA VAL A 303 33.91 7.90 -0.60
C VAL A 303 33.68 8.45 -2.00
N GLY A 304 34.66 9.25 -2.43
CA GLY A 304 34.69 9.96 -3.70
C GLY A 304 34.88 9.06 -4.92
N ALA A 305 34.60 9.69 -6.05
CA ALA A 305 34.70 9.18 -7.40
C ALA A 305 36.08 8.59 -7.74
N SER A 306 36.09 7.46 -8.46
CA SER A 306 37.08 7.20 -9.49
C SER A 306 36.43 6.41 -10.64
N VAL A 307 36.39 7.06 -11.80
CA VAL A 307 36.07 6.47 -13.10
C VAL A 307 37.42 6.23 -13.77
N ALA A 308 37.78 4.96 -14.02
CA ALA A 308 38.81 4.61 -15.00
C ALA A 308 38.73 3.13 -15.39
N GLY A 309 38.31 2.91 -16.64
CA GLY A 309 38.81 1.84 -17.52
C GLY A 309 38.43 0.39 -17.20
N TYR A 310 37.70 -0.25 -18.12
CA TYR A 310 38.24 -1.39 -18.88
C TYR A 310 37.26 -1.77 -20.00
N GLU A 311 37.67 -1.50 -21.22
CA GLU A 311 37.08 -2.03 -22.44
C GLU A 311 37.81 -3.32 -22.85
N LYS A 312 37.08 -4.16 -23.60
CA LYS A 312 37.50 -5.20 -24.58
C LYS A 312 37.66 -6.69 -24.21
N LYS A 313 36.90 -7.46 -25.02
CA LYS A 313 37.22 -8.74 -25.71
C LYS A 313 37.15 -10.03 -24.86
N LYS A 314 36.68 -11.20 -25.33
CA LYS A 314 36.12 -11.75 -26.59
C LYS A 314 35.70 -13.21 -26.18
N LYS A 315 34.51 -13.71 -26.51
CA LYS A 315 34.18 -14.67 -27.59
C LYS A 315 33.84 -16.10 -27.12
N ASP A 316 32.81 -16.63 -27.79
CA ASP A 316 32.54 -18.01 -28.20
C ASP A 316 32.29 -19.12 -27.16
N ALA A 317 31.01 -19.54 -27.07
CA ALA A 317 30.61 -20.94 -27.18
C ALA A 317 29.11 -21.04 -27.55
N ALA A 318 28.85 -21.63 -28.70
CA ALA A 318 27.54 -21.92 -29.27
C ALA A 318 27.01 -23.30 -28.83
N ALA A 319 25.82 -23.64 -29.36
CA ALA A 319 25.09 -24.92 -29.36
C ALA A 319 24.10 -25.09 -28.19
N SER A 320 22.77 -25.05 -28.38
CA SER A 320 21.86 -25.87 -29.23
C SER A 320 21.09 -26.90 -28.39
N SER A 321 19.78 -26.69 -28.21
CA SER A 321 18.72 -27.72 -28.28
C SER A 321 17.36 -27.01 -28.25
N ALA A 322 16.70 -26.87 -29.40
CA ALA A 322 15.77 -27.83 -30.00
C ALA A 322 14.40 -27.86 -29.28
N ALA A 323 13.44 -27.20 -29.94
CA ALA A 323 12.01 -27.23 -29.68
C ALA A 323 11.45 -28.65 -29.81
N LYS A 324 10.43 -28.96 -29.00
CA LYS A 324 9.50 -30.04 -29.31
C LYS A 324 8.06 -29.57 -29.03
N VAL A 325 7.37 -29.37 -30.14
CA VAL A 325 5.92 -29.28 -30.29
C VAL A 325 5.32 -30.66 -29.99
N ALA A 326 4.20 -30.70 -29.26
CA ALA A 326 3.31 -31.85 -29.23
C ALA A 326 1.88 -31.33 -29.30
N THR A 327 1.29 -31.50 -30.48
CA THR A 327 -0.12 -31.33 -30.79
C THR A 327 -0.91 -32.57 -30.41
N VAL A 328 -2.16 -32.29 -30.02
CA VAL A 328 -3.33 -33.14 -29.81
C VAL A 328 -3.52 -34.20 -30.90
N GLU A 329 -3.88 -35.42 -30.50
CA GLU A 329 -4.72 -36.34 -31.27
C GLU A 329 -5.87 -36.79 -30.37
N ASP A 330 -7.07 -36.75 -30.96
CA ASP A 330 -8.36 -37.18 -30.46
C ASP A 330 -8.42 -38.71 -30.25
N ASP A 331 -9.16 -39.15 -29.23
CA ASP A 331 -9.84 -40.45 -29.26
C ASP A 331 -11.23 -40.29 -28.62
N GLU A 332 -12.25 -40.59 -29.44
CA GLU A 332 -13.67 -40.68 -29.10
C GLU A 332 -14.00 -42.01 -28.38
N ASP A 333 -15.12 -42.00 -27.67
CA ASP A 333 -15.99 -43.14 -27.33
C ASP A 333 -15.48 -44.26 -26.39
N ALA A 334 -15.94 -44.20 -25.12
CA ALA A 334 -16.87 -45.17 -24.48
C ALA A 334 -16.89 -45.01 -22.94
#